data_AF-A0AAV0N4L4-F1
#
_entry.id   AF-A0AAV0N4L4-F1
#
_cell.length_a   1.000
_cell.length_b   1.000
_cell.length_c   1.000
_cell.angle_alpha   90.00
_cell.angle_beta   90.00
_cell.angle_gamma   90.00
#
_symmetry.space_group_name_H-M   'P 1'
#
loop_
_entity.id
_entity.type
_entity.pdbx_description
1 polymer ?
#
loop_
_entity_poly.entity_id
_entity_poly.type
_entity_poly.pdbx_seq_one_letter_code
_entity_poly.pdbx_strand_id
1 'polypeptide(L)'
;MCANDPQWCLPGSIVVTATNFCPPNHMFVVLYAYYRVRCRRRGGIRFTVNGHSYFNLVLVTNVGGAGDVHSVAIKGSRTGWQQMSRNWGQNWQSNSYLNGQSLSFLVTTSDGRALASYNVAPPSWSFGQTYTGRQFRY
;
A
#
# COMPACT_ATOMS: atom_id res chain seq x y z
N MET A 1 7.15 -18.83 -17.60
CA MET A 1 7.61 -19.38 -18.90
C MET A 1 8.35 -18.28 -19.62
N CYS A 2 9.61 -18.49 -20.00
CA CYS A 2 10.33 -17.53 -20.82
C CYS A 2 9.77 -17.57 -22.24
N ALA A 3 9.42 -16.42 -22.78
CA ALA A 3 8.97 -16.34 -24.15
C ALA A 3 10.23 -16.28 -25.02
N ASN A 4 10.59 -17.40 -25.65
CA ASN A 4 11.59 -17.52 -26.75
C ASN A 4 13.02 -18.00 -26.42
N ASP A 5 13.42 -18.24 -25.17
CA ASP A 5 14.77 -18.77 -24.84
C ASP A 5 14.76 -19.83 -23.72
N PRO A 6 14.33 -21.07 -24.01
CA PRO A 6 14.17 -22.12 -23.00
C PRO A 6 15.51 -22.64 -22.43
N GLN A 7 16.63 -22.49 -23.16
CA GLN A 7 17.94 -23.00 -22.73
C GLN A 7 18.49 -22.28 -21.48
N TRP A 8 18.15 -21.01 -21.30
CA TRP A 8 18.64 -20.19 -20.20
C TRP A 8 17.63 -20.05 -19.05
N CYS A 9 16.49 -20.74 -19.15
CA CYS A 9 15.38 -20.58 -18.22
C CYS A 9 15.25 -21.71 -17.23
N LEU A 10 15.32 -21.35 -15.95
CA LEU A 10 15.09 -22.28 -14.86
C LEU A 10 13.62 -22.70 -14.81
N PRO A 11 13.31 -24.00 -14.68
CA PRO A 11 11.94 -24.46 -14.52
C PRO A 11 11.40 -24.00 -13.16
N GLY A 12 10.19 -23.44 -13.17
CA GLY A 12 9.49 -23.02 -11.95
C GLY A 12 8.81 -21.66 -12.07
N SER A 13 8.19 -21.23 -10.98
CA SER A 13 7.57 -19.92 -10.85
C SER A 13 7.99 -19.29 -9.53
N ILE A 14 8.36 -18.01 -9.57
CA ILE A 14 8.62 -17.21 -8.38
C ILE A 14 7.49 -16.21 -8.16
N VAL A 15 7.16 -15.95 -6.90
CA VAL A 15 6.22 -14.89 -6.52
C VAL A 15 7.02 -13.70 -6.04
N VAL A 16 6.94 -12.58 -6.77
CA VAL A 16 7.67 -11.35 -6.46
C VAL A 16 6.70 -10.26 -5.97
N THR A 17 7.20 -9.34 -5.14
CA THR A 17 6.47 -8.11 -4.80
C THR A 17 7.04 -6.97 -5.62
N ALA A 18 6.21 -6.34 -6.45
CA ALA A 18 6.59 -5.11 -7.14
C ALA A 18 6.60 -3.94 -6.14
N THR A 19 7.73 -3.25 -6.03
CA THR A 19 7.92 -2.11 -5.10
C THR A 19 8.21 -0.80 -5.83
N ASN A 20 8.80 -0.86 -7.02
CA ASN A 20 9.17 0.28 -7.85
C ASN A 20 8.84 0.02 -9.33
N PHE A 21 8.84 1.10 -10.11
CA PHE A 21 8.79 1.02 -11.57
C PHE A 21 10.20 0.77 -12.11
N CYS A 22 10.31 -0.03 -13.16
CA CYS A 22 11.57 -0.15 -13.90
C CYS A 22 11.87 1.17 -14.64
N PRO A 23 13.10 1.70 -14.55
CA PRO A 23 13.49 2.85 -15.36
C PRO A 23 13.43 2.53 -16.87
N PRO A 24 13.20 3.55 -17.72
CA PRO A 24 13.32 3.38 -19.16
C PRO A 24 14.79 3.12 -19.55
N ASN A 25 15.01 2.35 -20.62
CA ASN A 25 16.32 2.02 -21.23
C ASN A 25 17.22 1.06 -20.44
N HIS A 26 16.82 -0.22 -20.37
CA HIS A 26 17.68 -1.30 -19.89
C HIS A 26 18.38 -2.03 -21.05
N MET A 27 19.71 -2.22 -20.93
CA MET A 27 20.54 -2.92 -21.93
C MET A 27 20.24 -4.43 -22.02
N PHE A 28 19.79 -5.03 -20.93
CA PHE A 28 19.50 -6.46 -20.85
C PHE A 28 18.00 -6.67 -20.64
N VAL A 29 17.36 -7.32 -21.62
CA VAL A 29 15.93 -7.64 -21.59
C VAL A 29 15.78 -9.15 -21.68
N VAL A 30 15.13 -9.74 -20.68
CA VAL A 30 14.71 -11.14 -20.71
C VAL A 30 13.19 -11.15 -20.82
N LEU A 31 12.67 -11.88 -21.80
CA LEU A 31 11.23 -12.03 -21.98
C LEU A 31 10.70 -13.16 -21.08
N TYR A 32 9.75 -12.81 -20.21
CA TYR A 32 9.09 -13.78 -19.33
C TYR A 32 7.58 -13.55 -19.28
N ALA A 33 6.83 -14.64 -19.17
CA ALA A 33 5.41 -14.62 -18.89
C ALA A 33 5.17 -14.38 -17.39
N TYR A 34 4.27 -13.44 -17.09
CA TYR A 34 3.85 -13.13 -15.73
C TYR A 34 2.32 -13.01 -15.67
N TYR A 35 1.76 -13.24 -14.49
CA TYR A 35 0.36 -12.98 -14.17
C TYR A 35 0.26 -12.50 -12.72
N ARG A 36 -0.77 -11.71 -12.40
CA ARG A 36 -0.98 -11.22 -11.03
C ARG A 36 -1.56 -12.33 -10.17
N VAL A 37 -1.03 -12.48 -8.95
CA VAL A 37 -1.54 -13.42 -7.92
C VAL A 37 -1.91 -12.66 -6.65
N ARG A 38 -2.85 -13.21 -5.87
CA ARG A 38 -3.18 -12.63 -4.57
C ARG A 38 -1.99 -12.73 -3.61
N CYS A 39 -1.63 -11.62 -2.99
CA CYS A 39 -0.55 -11.54 -2.00
C CYS A 39 -0.98 -12.12 -0.65
N ARG A 40 -0.28 -13.16 -0.18
CA ARG A 40 -0.41 -13.65 1.20
C ARG A 40 0.58 -12.92 2.10
N ARG A 41 0.08 -12.01 2.94
CA ARG A 41 0.87 -11.26 3.92
C ARG A 41 0.58 -11.72 5.34
N ARG A 42 1.62 -11.76 6.19
CA ARG A 42 1.46 -11.98 7.64
C ARG A 42 1.21 -10.63 8.33
N GLY A 43 0.30 -10.61 9.29
CA GLY A 43 -0.10 -9.41 10.01
C GLY A 43 -1.05 -8.48 9.22
N GLY A 44 -1.21 -7.26 9.72
CA GLY A 44 -2.08 -6.24 9.16
C GLY A 44 -1.42 -5.35 8.11
N ILE A 45 -2.22 -4.54 7.43
CA ILE A 45 -1.71 -3.42 6.65
C ILE A 45 -0.99 -2.46 7.61
N ARG A 46 0.18 -1.97 7.22
CA ARG A 46 1.00 -1.05 8.02
C ARG A 46 0.87 0.36 7.47
N PHE A 47 0.59 1.29 8.37
CA PHE A 47 0.41 2.71 8.11
C PHE A 47 1.48 3.47 8.85
N THR A 48 2.48 3.98 8.14
CA THR A 48 3.49 4.86 8.71
C THR A 48 3.06 6.30 8.51
N VAL A 49 2.78 7.01 9.59
CA VAL A 49 2.28 8.39 9.54
C VAL A 49 3.47 9.35 9.61
N ASN A 50 3.77 10.02 8.50
CA ASN A 50 4.81 11.04 8.37
C ASN A 50 4.18 12.41 8.07
N GLY A 51 5.01 13.44 7.93
CA GLY A 51 4.59 14.80 7.54
C GLY A 51 4.52 15.78 8.71
N HIS A 52 3.52 16.67 8.70
CA HIS A 52 3.27 17.71 9.70
C HIS A 52 1.77 17.97 9.92
N SER A 53 1.40 18.84 10.88
CA SER A 53 0.03 19.03 11.38
C SER A 53 -1.08 19.33 10.35
N TYR A 54 -0.72 19.77 9.14
CA TYR A 54 -1.65 20.05 8.03
C TYR A 54 -1.26 19.31 6.75
N PHE A 55 -0.28 18.41 6.84
CA PHE A 55 0.23 17.62 5.74
C PHE A 55 0.54 16.23 6.29
N ASN A 56 -0.46 15.35 6.28
CA ASN A 56 -0.28 13.99 6.75
C ASN A 56 0.15 13.13 5.57
N LEU A 57 1.39 12.64 5.61
CA LEU A 57 1.96 11.75 4.59
C LEU A 57 1.98 10.32 5.12
N VAL A 58 1.03 9.50 4.67
CA VAL A 58 0.86 8.13 5.15
C VAL A 58 1.42 7.15 4.13
N LEU A 59 2.44 6.40 4.54
CA LEU A 59 2.98 5.29 3.76
C LEU A 59 2.20 4.02 4.09
N VAL A 60 1.57 3.43 3.06
CA VAL A 60 0.78 2.19 3.19
C VAL A 60 1.61 1.00 2.70
N THR A 61 1.86 0.03 3.57
CA THR A 61 2.65 -1.17 3.25
C THR A 61 2.01 -2.45 3.76
N ASN A 62 2.57 -3.60 3.36
CA ASN A 62 2.10 -4.92 3.79
C ASN A 62 0.63 -5.23 3.42
N VAL A 63 0.19 -4.77 2.25
CA VAL A 63 -1.17 -5.03 1.74
C VAL A 63 -1.25 -6.45 1.17
N GLY A 64 -2.19 -7.24 1.69
CA GLY A 64 -2.54 -8.58 1.19
C GLY A 64 -3.69 -8.53 0.18
N GLY A 65 -4.13 -9.69 -0.29
CA GLY A 65 -5.20 -9.76 -1.30
C GLY A 65 -4.69 -9.31 -2.67
N ALA A 66 -5.38 -8.39 -3.34
CA ALA A 66 -4.91 -7.86 -4.63
C ALA A 66 -3.56 -7.12 -4.54
N GLY A 67 -3.18 -6.63 -3.35
CA GLY A 67 -1.88 -6.00 -3.07
C GLY A 67 -1.72 -4.58 -3.63
N ASP A 68 -2.27 -4.33 -4.81
CA ASP A 68 -2.30 -3.02 -5.47
C ASP A 68 -3.40 -2.14 -4.88
N VAL A 69 -2.98 -1.12 -4.14
CA VAL A 69 -3.88 -0.13 -3.53
C VAL A 69 -4.31 0.87 -4.59
N HIS A 70 -5.61 1.01 -4.81
CA HIS A 70 -6.21 1.93 -5.78
C HIS A 70 -6.51 3.30 -5.15
N SER A 71 -7.08 3.34 -3.95
CA SER A 71 -7.36 4.58 -3.21
C SER A 71 -7.27 4.39 -1.70
N VAL A 72 -6.98 5.49 -0.99
CA VAL A 72 -6.92 5.51 0.49
C VAL A 72 -7.70 6.72 1.00
N ALA A 73 -8.52 6.51 2.02
CA ALA A 73 -9.14 7.59 2.78
C ALA A 73 -8.71 7.55 4.25
N ILE A 74 -8.64 8.73 4.85
CA ILE A 74 -8.31 8.92 6.27
C ILE A 74 -9.49 9.54 7.00
N LYS A 75 -9.67 9.18 8.25
CA LYS A 75 -10.69 9.74 9.14
C LYS A 75 -10.11 9.93 10.54
N GLY A 76 -10.29 11.12 11.11
CA GLY A 76 -10.05 11.41 12.52
C GLY A 76 -11.28 11.10 13.36
N SER A 77 -11.11 10.95 14.67
CA SER A 77 -12.24 10.77 15.61
C SER A 77 -13.25 11.92 15.58
N ARG A 78 -12.83 13.12 15.17
CA ARG A 78 -13.68 14.33 15.08
C ARG A 78 -13.99 14.73 13.64
N THR A 79 -13.61 13.93 12.64
CA THR A 79 -13.79 14.26 11.22
C THR A 79 -14.58 13.19 10.45
N GLY A 80 -15.01 13.55 9.24
CA GLY A 80 -15.54 12.62 8.25
C GLY A 80 -14.43 11.82 7.56
N TRP A 81 -14.82 10.90 6.66
CA TRP A 81 -13.87 10.26 5.76
C TRP A 81 -13.40 11.27 4.71
N GLN A 82 -12.08 11.36 4.54
CA GLN A 82 -11.43 12.26 3.59
C GLN A 82 -10.56 11.44 2.66
N GLN A 83 -10.79 11.59 1.35
CA GLN A 83 -9.95 10.92 0.36
C GLN A 83 -8.54 11.51 0.36
N MET A 84 -7.54 10.64 0.36
CA MET A 84 -6.15 11.03 0.29
C MET A 84 -5.70 11.09 -1.17
N SER A 85 -4.79 12.01 -1.48
CA SER A 85 -4.16 12.09 -2.79
C SER A 85 -2.89 11.25 -2.81
N ARG A 86 -2.64 10.50 -3.88
CA ARG A 86 -1.36 9.79 -4.04
C ARG A 86 -0.26 10.80 -4.38
N ASN A 87 0.84 10.79 -3.64
CA ASN A 87 1.99 11.65 -3.90
C ASN A 87 3.05 10.89 -4.73
N TRP A 88 3.86 10.04 -4.09
CA TRP A 88 4.84 9.18 -4.77
C TRP A 88 4.76 7.75 -4.26
N GLY A 89 4.73 6.77 -5.16
CA GLY A 89 4.65 5.35 -4.80
C GLY A 89 3.39 5.06 -3.98
N GLN A 90 3.57 4.51 -2.78
CA GLN A 90 2.48 4.25 -1.83
C GLN A 90 2.43 5.27 -0.68
N ASN A 91 2.96 6.48 -0.91
CA ASN A 91 2.77 7.61 -0.01
C ASN A 91 1.49 8.37 -0.39
N TRP A 92 0.59 8.49 0.57
CA TRP A 92 -0.71 9.13 0.44
C TRP A 92 -0.75 10.37 1.30
N GLN A 93 -1.18 11.50 0.75
CA GLN A 93 -1.23 12.77 1.46
C GLN A 93 -2.65 13.24 1.75
N SER A 94 -2.83 13.85 2.92
CA SER A 94 -4.04 14.57 3.31
C SER A 94 -3.67 15.93 3.91
N ASN A 95 -4.44 16.96 3.55
CA ASN A 95 -4.20 18.36 3.96
C ASN A 95 -5.07 18.81 5.16
N SER A 96 -5.46 17.86 6.02
CA SER A 96 -6.35 18.12 7.15
C SER A 96 -5.64 18.07 8.49
N TYR A 97 -6.09 18.88 9.45
CA TYR A 97 -5.58 18.86 10.82
C TYR A 97 -6.15 17.67 11.60
N LEU A 98 -5.30 16.68 11.89
CA LEU A 98 -5.69 15.41 12.53
C LEU A 98 -4.93 15.13 13.83
N ASN A 99 -4.10 16.07 14.30
CA ASN A 99 -3.34 15.91 15.53
C ASN A 99 -4.27 15.76 16.73
N GLY A 100 -3.88 14.89 17.67
CA GLY A 100 -4.69 14.64 18.87
C GLY A 100 -5.99 13.86 18.61
N GLN A 101 -6.18 13.31 17.41
CA GLN A 101 -7.34 12.49 17.06
C GLN A 101 -6.90 11.06 16.76
N SER A 102 -7.75 10.07 17.06
CA SER A 102 -7.46 8.72 16.58
C SER A 102 -7.65 8.65 15.06
N LEU A 103 -6.73 7.99 14.38
CA LEU A 103 -6.75 7.88 12.92
C LEU A 103 -7.33 6.53 12.50
N SER A 104 -8.25 6.59 11.55
CA SER A 104 -8.84 5.47 10.86
C SER A 104 -8.49 5.55 9.37
N PHE A 105 -8.30 4.39 8.75
CA PHE A 105 -7.90 4.29 7.35
C PHE A 105 -8.85 3.38 6.59
N LEU A 106 -9.27 3.80 5.41
CA LEU A 106 -10.03 3.01 4.46
C LEU A 106 -9.13 2.78 3.25
N VAL A 107 -8.83 1.52 2.96
CA VAL A 107 -7.97 1.15 1.82
C VAL A 107 -8.83 0.44 0.79
N THR A 108 -8.81 0.89 -0.46
CA THR A 108 -9.47 0.24 -1.58
C THR A 108 -8.41 -0.33 -2.51
N THR A 109 -8.53 -1.60 -2.87
CA THR A 109 -7.61 -2.29 -3.78
C THR A 109 -8.15 -2.33 -5.21
N SER A 110 -7.28 -2.66 -6.17
CA SER A 110 -7.61 -2.72 -7.61
C SER A 110 -8.70 -3.74 -7.98
N ASP A 111 -9.00 -4.69 -7.11
CA ASP A 111 -10.12 -5.64 -7.25
C ASP A 111 -11.47 -5.06 -6.76
N GLY A 112 -11.52 -3.75 -6.44
CA GLY A 112 -12.71 -3.05 -5.98
C GLY A 112 -13.08 -3.30 -4.52
N ARG A 113 -12.31 -4.13 -3.79
CA ARG A 113 -12.56 -4.38 -2.37
C ARG A 113 -12.04 -3.22 -1.52
N ALA A 114 -12.85 -2.80 -0.56
CA ALA A 114 -12.49 -1.78 0.41
C ALA A 114 -12.42 -2.37 1.82
N LEU A 115 -11.44 -1.94 2.61
CA LEU A 115 -11.23 -2.37 3.99
C LEU A 115 -11.05 -1.16 4.91
N ALA A 116 -12.01 -0.97 5.81
CA ALA A 116 -11.95 0.04 6.86
C ALA A 116 -11.25 -0.51 8.10
N SER A 117 -10.19 0.18 8.53
CA SER A 117 -9.49 -0.04 9.80
C SER A 117 -9.72 1.18 10.70
N TYR A 118 -10.49 0.98 11.77
CA TYR A 118 -10.86 2.06 12.69
C TYR A 118 -9.86 2.19 13.84
N ASN A 119 -9.61 3.42 14.28
CA ASN A 119 -8.77 3.77 15.44
C ASN A 119 -7.40 3.04 15.45
N VAL A 120 -6.76 2.96 14.28
CA VAL A 120 -5.48 2.28 14.08
C VAL A 120 -4.34 3.02 14.78
N ALA A 121 -4.36 4.35 14.70
CA ALA A 121 -3.47 5.20 15.47
C ALA A 121 -4.25 5.84 16.64
N PRO A 122 -3.78 5.73 17.89
CA PRO A 122 -4.44 6.36 19.04
C PRO A 122 -4.26 7.89 19.00
N PRO A 123 -5.04 8.70 19.74
CA PRO A 123 -4.91 10.16 19.75
C PRO A 123 -3.51 10.70 20.08
N SER A 124 -2.70 9.91 20.78
CA SER A 124 -1.30 10.18 21.12
C SER A 124 -0.31 9.78 20.02
N TRP A 125 -0.77 9.63 18.78
CA TRP A 125 0.08 9.28 17.65
C TRP A 125 1.06 10.43 17.34
N SER A 126 2.24 10.05 16.81
CA SER A 126 3.29 10.99 16.43
C SER A 126 3.80 10.70 15.01
N PHE A 127 4.32 11.72 14.33
CA PHE A 127 4.95 11.56 13.03
C PHE A 127 6.18 10.63 13.13
N GLY A 128 6.39 9.80 12.11
CA GLY A 128 7.42 8.77 12.05
C GLY A 128 7.00 7.41 12.61
N GLN A 129 5.83 7.30 13.26
CA GLN A 129 5.36 6.04 13.84
C GLN A 129 4.60 5.18 12.83
N THR A 130 4.69 3.87 13.02
CA THR A 130 3.99 2.86 12.19
C THR A 130 2.94 2.13 13.00
N TYR A 131 1.72 2.09 12.47
CA TYR A 131 0.58 1.42 13.09
C TYR A 131 0.06 0.29 12.21
N THR A 132 -0.45 -0.76 12.83
CA THR A 132 -0.95 -1.94 12.11
C THR A 132 -2.47 -1.99 12.18
N GLY A 133 -3.11 -2.00 11.01
CA GLY A 133 -4.57 -2.10 10.87
C GLY A 133 -5.04 -3.50 10.49
N ARG A 134 -6.25 -3.58 9.92
CA ARG A 134 -6.83 -4.84 9.44
C ARG A 134 -6.14 -5.30 8.15
N GLN A 135 -6.46 -6.51 7.70
CA GLN A 135 -5.95 -7.10 6.46
C GLN A 135 -7.08 -7.64 5.59
N PHE A 136 -6.87 -7.61 4.27
CA PHE A 136 -7.73 -8.31 3.32
C PHE A 136 -7.65 -9.82 3.55
N ARG A 137 -8.81 -10.47 3.69
CA ARG A 137 -8.88 -11.93 3.76
C ARG A 137 -8.63 -12.52 2.37
N TYR A 138 -7.80 -13.56 2.34
CA TYR A 138 -7.46 -14.32 1.14
C TYR A 138 -8.67 -15.12 0.64
#